data_AF-A0A484S088-F1
#
_entry.id   AF-A0A484S088-F1
#
_cell.length_a   1.000
_cell.length_b   1.000
_cell.length_c   1.000
_cell.angle_alpha   90.00
_cell.angle_beta   90.00
_cell.angle_gamma   90.00
#
_symmetry.space_group_name_H-M   'P 1'
#
loop_
_entity.id
_entity.type
_entity.pdbx_description
1 polymer ?
#
loop_
_entity_poly.entity_id
_entity_poly.type
_entity_poly.pdbx_seq_one_letter_code
_entity_poly.pdbx_strand_id
1 'polypeptide(L)' 'MDKLEHYTVDWDRGSPEWVQEPLPTGEWVDVAEWNAMVNTDDEHYETRVRIVDGKEVKYALTIVWWD' A
#
# COMPACT_ATOMS: atom_id res chain seq x y z
N MET A 1 -8.64 13.17 -12.14
CA MET A 1 -7.66 12.83 -11.09
C MET A 1 -7.90 11.38 -10.77
N ASP A 2 -6.92 10.54 -11.09
CA ASP A 2 -7.00 9.12 -10.85
C ASP A 2 -6.85 8.89 -9.34
N LYS A 3 -7.76 8.10 -8.77
CA LYS A 3 -7.76 7.79 -7.35
C LYS A 3 -7.49 6.31 -7.13
N LEU A 4 -6.73 5.99 -6.07
CA LEU A 4 -6.49 4.63 -5.63
C LEU A 4 -7.12 4.42 -4.26
N GLU A 5 -7.73 3.25 -4.07
CA GLU A 5 -8.10 2.80 -2.74
C GLU A 5 -6.81 2.58 -1.93
N HIS A 6 -6.80 3.05 -0.69
CA HIS A 6 -5.63 2.99 0.18
C HIS A 6 -5.70 1.81 1.14
N TYR A 7 -4.58 1.12 1.24
CA TYR A 7 -4.36 -0.04 2.09
C TYR A 7 -3.15 0.16 3.00
N THR A 8 -3.17 -0.49 4.16
CA THR A 8 -2.03 -0.60 5.05
C THR A 8 -1.68 -2.07 5.30
N VAL A 9 -0.39 -2.37 5.47
CA VAL A 9 0.09 -3.70 5.85
C VAL A 9 1.26 -3.57 6.82
N ASP A 10 1.28 -4.41 7.84
CA ASP A 10 2.42 -4.53 8.75
C ASP A 10 3.43 -5.51 8.15
N TRP A 11 4.70 -5.11 8.14
CA TRP A 11 5.79 -5.89 7.56
C TRP A 11 6.97 -5.99 8.55
N ASP A 12 7.35 -7.22 8.89
CA ASP A 12 8.52 -7.51 9.72
C ASP A 12 9.81 -7.33 8.89
N ARG A 13 10.69 -6.40 9.27
CA ARG A 13 11.95 -6.19 8.52
C ARG A 13 12.88 -7.41 8.55
N GLY A 14 12.76 -8.25 9.57
CA GLY A 14 13.56 -9.46 9.78
C GLY A 14 13.07 -10.69 8.99
N SER A 15 11.82 -10.68 8.51
CA SER A 15 11.25 -11.73 7.66
C SER A 15 10.58 -11.09 6.44
N PRO A 16 11.00 -11.40 5.20
CA PRO A 16 10.45 -10.77 3.99
C PRO A 16 9.00 -11.21 3.65
N GLU A 17 8.19 -11.46 4.67
CA GLU A 17 6.81 -11.90 4.60
C GLU A 17 5.91 -10.84 5.23
N TRP A 18 4.71 -10.70 4.67
CA TRP A 18 3.67 -9.90 5.27
C TRP A 18 3.26 -10.50 6.63
N VAL A 19 3.20 -9.66 7.66
CA VAL A 19 2.69 -10.10 8.97
C VAL A 19 1.19 -10.39 8.88
N GLN A 20 0.49 -9.67 7.99
CA GLN A 20 -0.93 -9.83 7.71
C GLN A 20 -1.29 -9.44 6.26
N GLU A 21 -2.49 -9.81 5.81
CA GLU A 21 -3.03 -9.31 4.54
C GLU A 21 -3.25 -7.78 4.59
N PRO A 22 -3.02 -7.04 3.49
CA PRO A 22 -3.30 -5.61 3.43
C PRO A 22 -4.75 -5.28 3.76
N LEU A 23 -4.95 -4.31 4.65
CA LEU A 23 -6.25 -3.87 5.12
C LEU A 23 -6.65 -2.54 4.46
N PRO A 24 -7.89 -2.41 3.95
CA PRO A 24 -8.35 -1.14 3.41
C PRO A 24 -8.49 -0.11 4.53
N THR A 25 -8.02 1.11 4.30
CA THR A 25 -8.16 2.23 5.26
C THR A 25 -9.53 2.91 5.16
N GLY A 26 -10.25 2.68 4.06
CA GLY A 26 -11.50 3.37 3.71
C GLY A 26 -11.28 4.69 2.99
N GLU A 27 -10.02 5.08 2.76
CA GLU A 27 -9.66 6.31 2.07
C GLU A 27 -9.30 6.08 0.60
N TRP A 28 -9.45 7.14 -0.18
CA TRP A 28 -9.05 7.19 -1.59
C TRP A 28 -8.04 8.31 -1.77
N VAL A 29 -6.85 7.96 -2.25
CA VAL A 29 -5.73 8.90 -2.45
C VAL A 29 -5.59 9.28 -3.91
N ASP A 30 -5.15 10.51 -4.18
CA ASP A 30 -4.77 10.91 -5.54
C ASP A 30 -3.47 10.21 -5.96
N VAL A 31 -3.43 9.67 -7.18
CA VAL A 31 -2.27 8.94 -7.69
C VAL A 31 -1.01 9.80 -7.76
N ALA A 32 -1.13 11.06 -8.16
CA ALA A 32 0.04 11.94 -8.30
C ALA A 32 0.60 12.33 -6.93
N GLU A 33 -0.27 12.62 -5.96
CA GLU A 33 0.13 12.87 -4.57
C GLU A 33 0.78 11.62 -3.96
N TRP A 34 0.18 10.44 -4.17
CA TRP A 34 0.70 9.19 -3.65
C TRP A 34 2.10 8.85 -4.18
N ASN A 35 2.29 8.97 -5.50
CA ASN A 35 3.59 8.70 -6.12
C ASN A 35 4.67 9.74 -5.75
N ALA A 36 4.29 10.89 -5.19
CA ALA A 36 5.21 11.90 -4.70
C ALA A 36 5.64 11.68 -3.23
N MET A 37 5.03 10.71 -2.52
CA MET A 37 5.38 10.41 -1.14
C MET A 37 6.78 9.80 -1.04
N VAL A 38 7.47 10.12 0.06
CA VAL A 38 8.85 9.70 0.32
C VAL A 38 8.86 8.72 1.46
N ASN A 39 9.49 7.56 1.26
CA ASN A 39 9.64 6.54 2.30
C ASN A 39 10.39 7.09 3.51
N THR A 40 10.02 6.60 4.68
CA THR A 40 10.63 6.93 5.97
C THR A 40 11.21 5.68 6.63
N ASP A 41 11.80 5.86 7.81
CA ASP A 41 12.28 4.75 8.63
C ASP A 41 11.14 3.92 9.25
N ASP A 42 9.88 4.38 9.18
CA ASP A 42 8.73 3.68 9.77
C ASP A 42 7.73 3.21 8.69
N GLU A 43 7.67 3.90 7.56
CA GLU A 43 6.68 3.67 6.51
C GLU A 43 7.31 3.65 5.11
N HIS A 44 6.87 2.71 4.28
CA HIS A 44 7.17 2.67 2.85
C HIS A 44 5.89 2.75 2.02
N TYR A 45 5.88 3.60 1.01
CA TYR A 45 4.70 3.85 0.19
C TYR A 45 4.93 3.35 -1.23
N GLU A 46 4.00 2.55 -1.73
CA GLU A 46 4.07 2.07 -3.10
C GLU A 46 2.68 1.86 -3.71
N THR A 47 2.67 1.58 -5.01
CA THR A 47 1.44 1.16 -5.69
C THR A 47 1.56 -0.29 -6.11
N ARG A 48 0.51 -1.07 -5.87
CA ARG A 48 0.43 -2.48 -6.26
C ARG A 48 -0.79 -2.73 -7.13
N VAL A 49 -0.76 -3.87 -7.81
CA VAL A 49 -1.86 -4.37 -8.64
C VAL A 49 -2.33 -5.69 -8.07
N ARG A 50 -3.65 -5.87 -7.97
CA ARG A 50 -4.30 -7.15 -7.66
C ARG A 50 -5.29 -7.50 -8.76
N ILE A 51 -5.57 -8.79 -8.92
CA ILE A 51 -6.60 -9.26 -9.85
C ILE A 51 -7.92 -9.42 -9.09
N VAL A 52 -8.95 -8.69 -9.51
CA VAL A 52 -10.32 -8.82 -9.00
C VAL A 52 -11.24 -9.14 -10.19
N ASP A 53 -11.93 -10.26 -10.13
CA ASP A 53 -12.82 -10.74 -11.20
C ASP A 53 -12.16 -10.74 -12.60
N GLY A 54 -10.88 -11.14 -12.65
CA GLY A 54 -10.10 -11.18 -13.89
C GLY A 54 -9.62 -9.83 -14.41
N LYS A 55 -9.76 -8.74 -13.64
CA LYS A 55 -9.29 -7.40 -13.99
C LYS A 55 -8.18 -6.94 -13.06
N GLU A 56 -7.18 -6.27 -13.63
CA GLU A 56 -6.16 -5.57 -12.85
C GLU A 56 -6.77 -4.36 -12.15
N VAL A 57 -6.64 -4.33 -10.83
CA VAL A 57 -7.03 -3.21 -9.97
C VAL A 57 -5.78 -2.71 -9.26
N LYS A 58 -5.41 -1.46 -9.53
CA LYS A 58 -4.31 -0.77 -8.87
C LYS A 58 -4.79 -0.20 -7.53
N TYR A 59 -3.94 -0.26 -6.51
CA TYR A 59 -4.20 0.31 -5.18
C TYR A 59 -2.93 0.93 -4.58
N ALA A 60 -3.12 1.83 -3.63
CA ALA A 60 -2.06 2.46 -2.86
C ALA A 60 -1.79 1.64 -1.59
N LEU A 61 -0.53 1.37 -1.26
CA LEU A 61 -0.14 0.54 -0.13
C LEU A 61 0.88 1.25 0.76
N THR A 62 0.51 1.54 2.01
CA THR A 62 1.47 1.85 3.07
C THR A 62 1.93 0.54 3.70
N ILE A 63 3.24 0.32 3.69
CA ILE A 63 3.90 -0.73 4.45
C ILE A 63 4.41 -0.08 5.74
N VAL A 64 3.90 -0.52 6.88
CA VAL A 64 4.35 -0.09 8.20
C VAL A 64 5.34 -1.12 8.72
N TRP A 65 6.56 -0.67 9.01
CA TRP A 65 7.60 -1.58 9.49
C TRP A 65 7.32 -1.95 10.95
N TRP A 66 7.20 -3.26 11.19
CA TRP A 66 7.05 -3.83 12.52
C TRP A 66 8.43 -4.15 13.08
N ASP A 67 8.74 -3.65 14.28
CA ASP A 67 9.98 -3.89 15.02
C ASP A 67 9.86 -5.07 16.01
#